data_AF-W2T0D1-F1
#
_entry.id   AF-W2T0D1-F1
#
_cell.length_a   1.000
_cell.length_b   1.000
_cell.length_c   1.000
_cell.angle_alpha   90.00
_cell.angle_beta   90.00
_cell.angle_gamma   90.00
#
_symmetry.space_group_name_H-M   'P 1'
#
loop_
_entity.id
_entity.type
_entity.pdbx_description
1 polymer ?
#
loop_
_entity_poly.entity_id
_entity_poly.type
_entity_poly.pdbx_seq_one_letter_code
_entity_poly.pdbx_strand_id
1 'polypeptide(L)'
;MTFSRRMFLNVFTKGAHISNSELGICAKQSVMVRFRGEAVNRQVHITYNSTYNVPVLWFNFYRRDGTPLTTSEVLEMANNEDSMEITQYISLNEHPILGVLFYNVHPCKTKDIMNELTGKGNYIAK
;
A
#
# COMPACT_ATOMS: atom_id res chain seq x y z
N MET A 1 15.86 4.21 -2.57
CA MET A 1 14.48 4.63 -2.94
C MET A 1 13.53 3.76 -2.15
N THR A 2 12.80 4.33 -1.19
CA THR A 2 12.09 3.64 -0.11
C THR A 2 10.88 2.82 -0.60
N PHE A 3 10.65 1.61 -0.05
CA PHE A 3 9.54 0.68 -0.32
C PHE A 3 8.19 1.37 -0.59
N SER A 4 7.79 2.28 0.29
CA SER A 4 6.50 2.97 0.20
C SER A 4 6.40 3.90 -1.02
N ARG A 5 7.46 4.64 -1.34
CA ARG A 5 7.49 5.53 -2.51
C ARG A 5 7.32 4.74 -3.80
N ARG A 6 7.96 3.58 -3.92
CA ARG A 6 7.84 2.70 -5.09
C ARG A 6 6.46 2.05 -5.18
N MET A 7 5.85 1.72 -4.04
CA MET A 7 4.50 1.15 -3.99
C MET A 7 3.44 2.18 -4.41
N PHE A 8 3.49 3.39 -3.83
CA PHE A 8 2.64 4.51 -4.22
C PHE A 8 2.79 4.85 -5.69
N LEU A 9 4.02 5.05 -6.17
CA LEU A 9 4.26 5.39 -7.57
C LEU A 9 3.79 4.27 -8.51
N ASN A 10 3.98 3.00 -8.16
CA ASN A 10 3.51 1.89 -9.00
C ASN A 10 1.98 1.81 -9.07
N VAL A 11 1.26 2.06 -7.98
CA VAL A 11 -0.21 2.13 -8.01
C VAL A 11 -0.65 3.31 -8.87
N PHE A 12 -0.04 4.49 -8.71
CA PHE A 12 -0.44 5.67 -9.49
C PHE A 12 -0.01 5.63 -10.97
N THR A 13 1.07 4.93 -11.33
CA THR A 13 1.65 4.99 -12.69
C THR A 13 1.44 3.73 -13.53
N LYS A 14 1.03 2.59 -12.95
CA LYS A 14 0.87 1.33 -13.69
C LYS A 14 -0.38 0.55 -13.29
N GLY A 15 -1.38 0.50 -14.16
CA GLY A 15 -2.43 -0.54 -14.14
C GLY A 15 -3.26 -0.66 -12.87
N ALA A 16 -3.38 0.41 -12.07
CA ALA A 16 -4.34 0.41 -10.97
C ALA A 16 -5.77 0.49 -11.51
N HIS A 17 -6.64 -0.33 -10.97
CA HIS A 17 -8.07 -0.24 -11.19
C HIS A 17 -8.66 0.74 -10.17
N ILE A 18 -9.24 1.83 -10.67
CA ILE A 18 -9.93 2.82 -9.83
C ILE A 18 -11.37 2.36 -9.68
N SER A 19 -11.79 2.11 -8.44
CA SER A 19 -13.18 1.84 -8.09
C SER A 19 -13.76 3.00 -7.30
N ASN A 20 -14.91 3.51 -7.74
CA ASN A 20 -15.73 4.44 -6.97
C ASN A 20 -16.80 3.64 -6.26
N SER A 21 -16.86 3.78 -4.93
CA SER A 21 -17.89 3.19 -4.08
C SER A 21 -18.60 4.31 -3.33
N GLU A 22 -19.79 4.03 -2.79
CA GLU A 22 -20.49 4.97 -1.89
C GLU A 22 -19.64 5.36 -0.67
N LEU A 23 -18.70 4.48 -0.29
CA LEU A 23 -17.76 4.66 0.81
C LEU A 23 -16.48 5.44 0.41
N GLY A 24 -16.37 5.85 -0.86
CA GLY A 24 -15.27 6.67 -1.38
C GLY A 24 -14.53 6.06 -2.57
N ILE A 25 -13.46 6.76 -2.98
CA ILE A 25 -12.59 6.37 -4.10
C ILE A 25 -11.47 5.47 -3.59
N CYS A 26 -11.22 4.38 -4.32
CA CYS A 26 -10.13 3.47 -4.05
C CYS A 26 -9.41 3.06 -5.32
N ALA A 27 -8.10 3.29 -5.36
CA ALA A 27 -7.22 2.74 -6.39
C ALA A 27 -6.66 1.40 -5.91
N LYS A 28 -6.82 0.35 -6.70
CA LYS A 28 -6.40 -1.01 -6.35
C LYS A 28 -5.42 -1.55 -7.38
N GLN A 29 -4.37 -2.21 -6.93
CA GLN A 29 -3.42 -2.91 -7.77
C GLN A 29 -3.14 -4.29 -7.19
N SER A 30 -3.05 -5.29 -8.06
CA SER A 30 -2.62 -6.63 -7.69
C SER A 30 -1.50 -7.08 -8.61
N VAL A 31 -0.36 -7.50 -8.04
CA VAL A 31 0.80 -7.95 -8.80
C VAL A 31 1.38 -9.22 -8.18
N MET A 32 1.85 -10.14 -9.02
CA MET A 32 2.58 -11.32 -8.55
C MET A 32 4.02 -10.92 -8.25
N VAL A 33 4.49 -11.21 -7.04
CA VAL A 33 5.88 -11.00 -6.62
C VAL A 33 6.46 -12.32 -6.12
N ARG A 34 7.80 -12.43 -6.09
CA ARG A 34 8.47 -13.61 -5.52
C ARG A 34 8.82 -13.35 -4.06
N PHE A 35 8.45 -14.27 -3.18
CA PHE A 35 8.82 -14.29 -1.76
C PHE A 35 9.30 -15.68 -1.38
N ARG A 36 10.53 -15.80 -0.83
CA ARG A 36 11.15 -17.09 -0.46
C ARG A 36 11.10 -18.18 -1.54
N GLY A 37 11.16 -17.78 -2.81
CA GLY A 37 11.08 -18.69 -3.96
C GLY A 37 9.67 -19.00 -4.45
N GLU A 38 8.64 -18.59 -3.73
CA GLU A 38 7.23 -18.78 -4.07
C GLU A 38 6.64 -17.52 -4.73
N ALA A 39 5.63 -17.70 -5.60
CA ALA A 39 4.92 -16.58 -6.18
C ALA A 39 3.73 -16.20 -5.29
N VAL A 40 3.74 -14.98 -4.75
CA VAL A 40 2.68 -14.44 -3.90
C VAL A 40 1.98 -13.27 -4.60
N ASN A 41 0.68 -13.17 -4.43
CA ASN A 41 -0.14 -12.07 -4.92
C ASN A 41 -0.07 -10.91 -3.93
N ARG A 42 0.56 -9.80 -4.33
CA ARG A 42 0.58 -8.56 -3.57
C ARG A 42 -0.59 -7.69 -3.99
N GLN A 43 -1.50 -7.45 -3.06
CA GLN A 43 -2.60 -6.50 -3.23
C GLN A 43 -2.27 -5.20 -2.53
N VAL A 44 -2.46 -4.09 -3.22
CA VAL A 44 -2.23 -2.74 -2.71
C VAL A 44 -3.41 -1.88 -3.05
N HIS A 45 -4.01 -1.26 -2.04
CA HIS A 45 -5.08 -0.29 -2.22
C HIS A 45 -4.68 1.07 -1.66
N ILE A 46 -5.11 2.13 -2.32
CA ILE A 46 -4.99 3.49 -1.84
C ILE A 46 -6.40 4.02 -1.69
N THR A 47 -6.76 4.43 -0.47
CA THR A 47 -8.01 5.14 -0.18
C THR A 47 -7.68 6.56 0.25
N TYR A 48 -8.65 7.46 0.15
CA TYR A 48 -8.51 8.80 0.70
C TYR A 48 -9.22 8.89 2.05
N ASN A 49 -8.51 9.36 3.09
CA ASN A 49 -9.11 9.66 4.37
C ASN A 49 -9.49 11.15 4.40
N SER A 50 -10.79 11.45 4.38
CA SER A 50 -11.32 12.81 4.37
C SER A 50 -11.05 13.57 5.68
N THR A 51 -11.04 12.87 6.82
CA THR A 51 -10.80 13.48 8.14
C THR A 51 -9.39 14.07 8.24
N TYR A 52 -8.39 13.34 7.73
CA TYR A 52 -6.99 13.76 7.78
C TYR A 52 -6.50 14.37 6.46
N ASN A 53 -7.36 14.43 5.44
CA ASN A 53 -7.07 14.91 4.09
C ASN A 53 -5.81 14.28 3.44
N VAL A 54 -5.57 13.00 3.73
CA VAL A 54 -4.39 12.26 3.25
C VAL A 54 -4.78 10.91 2.64
N PRO A 55 -4.04 10.42 1.64
CA PRO A 55 -4.20 9.05 1.21
C PRO A 55 -3.74 8.09 2.31
N VAL A 56 -4.34 6.91 2.35
CA VAL A 56 -3.95 5.80 3.22
C VAL A 56 -3.59 4.62 2.34
N LEU A 57 -2.40 4.07 2.57
CA LEU A 57 -1.92 2.89 1.89
C LEU A 57 -2.38 1.66 2.65
N TRP A 58 -3.04 0.76 1.94
CA TRP A 58 -3.44 -0.56 2.40
C TRP A 58 -2.75 -1.60 1.56
N PHE A 59 -2.35 -2.70 2.17
CA PHE A 59 -1.73 -3.80 1.44
C PHE A 59 -1.98 -5.12 2.14
N ASN A 60 -1.95 -6.18 1.35
CA ASN A 60 -1.96 -7.54 1.83
C ASN A 60 -1.23 -8.44 0.83
N PHE A 61 -0.86 -9.63 1.28
CA PHE A 61 -0.16 -10.60 0.47
C PHE A 61 -0.81 -11.96 0.62
N TYR A 62 -1.10 -12.60 -0.50
CA TYR A 62 -1.77 -13.88 -0.54
C TYR A 62 -0.90 -14.90 -1.27
N ARG A 63 -0.83 -16.12 -0.73
CA ARG A 63 -0.24 -17.26 -1.43
C ARG A 63 -1.18 -17.70 -2.58
N ARG A 64 -0.70 -18.63 -3.42
CA ARG A 64 -1.48 -19.13 -4.58
C ARG A 64 -2.78 -19.84 -4.19
N ASP A 65 -2.84 -20.38 -2.98
CA ASP A 65 -4.01 -21.02 -2.39
C ASP A 65 -5.03 -19.98 -1.83
N GLY A 66 -4.71 -18.68 -1.90
CA GLY A 66 -5.53 -17.61 -1.33
C GLY A 66 -5.29 -17.35 0.16
N THR A 67 -4.39 -18.10 0.80
CA THR A 67 -4.07 -17.90 2.22
C THR A 67 -3.26 -16.62 2.40
N PRO A 68 -3.64 -15.70 3.31
CA PRO A 68 -2.82 -14.52 3.59
C PRO A 68 -1.48 -14.91 4.21
N LEU A 69 -0.44 -14.13 3.91
CA LEU A 69 0.82 -14.26 4.63
C LEU A 69 0.65 -13.85 6.09
N THR A 70 1.47 -14.43 6.96
CA THR A 70 1.48 -14.08 8.38
C THR A 70 2.08 -12.68 8.58
N THR A 71 1.74 -12.02 9.70
CA THR A 71 2.28 -10.69 10.03
C THR A 71 3.81 -10.65 9.96
N SER A 72 4.50 -11.69 10.43
CA SER A 72 5.97 -11.76 10.36
C SER A 72 6.49 -11.74 8.92
N GLU A 73 5.89 -12.51 8.02
CA GLU A 73 6.27 -12.58 6.60
C GLU A 73 5.95 -11.27 5.86
N VAL A 74 4.83 -10.63 6.20
CA VAL A 74 4.44 -9.34 5.65
C VAL A 74 5.45 -8.25 6.06
N LEU A 75 5.82 -8.21 7.34
CA LEU A 75 6.83 -7.27 7.85
C LEU A 75 8.22 -7.56 7.26
N GLU A 76 8.58 -8.82 7.08
CA GLU A 76 9.82 -9.22 6.42
C GLU A 76 9.88 -8.70 4.97
N MET A 77 8.80 -8.85 4.21
CA MET A 77 8.74 -8.29 2.85
C MET A 77 8.77 -6.76 2.83
N ALA A 78 8.18 -6.09 3.82
CA ALA A 78 8.25 -4.65 3.93
C ALA A 78 9.66 -4.15 4.32
N ASN A 79 10.42 -4.94 5.09
CA ASN A 79 11.78 -4.63 5.53
C ASN A 79 12.87 -4.92 4.48
N ASN A 80 12.65 -5.86 3.56
CA ASN A 80 13.68 -6.31 2.60
C ASN A 80 14.08 -5.24 1.54
N GLU A 81 13.37 -4.11 1.42
CA GLU A 81 13.63 -3.08 0.40
C GLU A 81 14.40 -1.84 0.90
N ASP A 82 15.37 -2.03 1.82
CA ASP A 82 16.36 -0.99 2.14
C ASP A 82 15.73 0.31 2.72
N SER A 83 14.61 0.15 3.44
CA SER A 83 13.79 1.26 3.94
C SER A 83 13.88 1.39 5.46
N MET A 84 14.21 2.61 5.92
CA MET A 84 13.99 3.11 7.28
C MET A 84 12.72 2.53 7.88
N GLU A 85 12.82 2.03 9.13
CA GLU A 85 11.78 1.56 10.06
C GLU A 85 10.32 1.91 9.68
N ILE A 86 9.80 1.38 8.58
CA ILE A 86 8.41 1.60 8.16
C ILE A 86 7.49 0.61 8.85
N THR A 87 8.06 -0.53 9.28
CA THR A 87 7.38 -1.59 10.00
C THR A 87 6.76 -1.15 11.32
N GLN A 88 7.35 -0.16 12.01
CA GLN A 88 6.74 0.43 13.21
C GLN A 88 5.47 1.25 12.93
N TYR A 89 5.26 1.65 11.67
CA TYR A 89 4.07 2.36 11.21
C TYR A 89 3.09 1.45 10.47
N ILE A 90 3.33 0.14 10.44
CA ILE A 90 2.40 -0.83 9.85
C ILE A 90 1.44 -1.31 10.93
N SER A 91 0.14 -1.29 10.65
CA SER A 91 -0.89 -1.79 11.57
C SER A 91 -1.96 -2.57 10.81
N LEU A 92 -2.52 -3.59 11.45
CA LEU A 92 -3.65 -4.34 10.89
C LEU A 92 -4.95 -3.63 11.27
N ASN A 93 -5.73 -3.22 10.29
CA ASN A 93 -7.00 -2.52 10.50
C ASN A 93 -8.05 -3.00 9.48
N GLU A 94 -9.31 -2.71 9.76
CA GLU A 94 -10.38 -2.98 8.82
C GLU A 94 -10.34 -2.00 7.64
N HIS A 95 -10.37 -2.54 6.42
CA HIS A 95 -10.33 -1.73 5.21
C HIS A 95 -11.68 -1.01 5.02
N PRO A 96 -11.70 0.33 4.88
CA PRO A 96 -12.92 1.15 4.98
C PRO A 96 -13.97 0.86 3.90
N ILE A 97 -13.55 0.28 2.77
CA ILE A 97 -14.44 -0.05 1.65
C ILE A 97 -14.74 -1.56 1.57
N LEU A 98 -13.85 -2.41 2.10
CA LEU A 98 -13.97 -3.86 1.93
C LEU A 98 -14.48 -4.56 3.20
N GLY A 99 -14.41 -3.92 4.37
CA GLY A 99 -14.83 -4.51 5.65
C GLY A 99 -13.99 -5.71 6.09
N VAL A 100 -12.79 -5.87 5.53
CA VAL A 100 -11.88 -6.99 5.85
C VAL A 100 -10.53 -6.48 6.32
N LEU A 101 -9.81 -7.31 7.07
CA LEU A 101 -8.51 -6.96 7.65
C LEU A 101 -7.45 -6.78 6.57
N PHE A 102 -6.84 -5.61 6.56
CA PHE A 102 -5.70 -5.24 5.72
C PHE A 102 -4.62 -4.58 6.57
N TYR A 103 -3.37 -4.74 6.16
CA TYR A 103 -2.30 -3.93 6.72
C TYR A 103 -2.40 -2.53 6.14
N ASN A 104 -2.23 -1.52 6.98
CA ASN A 104 -2.12 -0.14 6.56
C ASN A 104 -0.83 0.50 7.08
N VAL A 105 -0.36 1.51 6.35
CA VAL A 105 0.70 2.39 6.83
C VAL A 105 0.05 3.58 7.52
N HIS A 106 0.46 3.85 8.76
CA HIS A 106 -0.10 4.92 9.57
C HIS A 106 -0.06 6.26 8.81
N PRO A 107 -1.15 7.06 8.82
CA PRO A 107 -1.25 8.29 8.03
C PRO A 107 -0.12 9.30 8.30
N CYS A 108 0.44 9.33 9.52
CA CYS A 108 1.54 10.23 9.86
C CYS A 108 2.78 10.03 8.97
N LYS A 109 3.11 8.77 8.63
CA LYS A 109 4.24 8.46 7.75
C LYS A 109 3.87 8.60 6.29
N THR A 110 2.62 8.31 5.96
CA THR A 110 2.10 8.48 4.59
C THR A 110 2.20 9.95 4.15
N LYS A 111 2.00 10.92 5.04
CA LYS A 111 2.22 12.34 4.75
C LYS A 111 3.66 12.64 4.33
N ASP A 112 4.66 12.06 5.02
CA ASP A 112 6.07 12.21 4.65
C ASP A 112 6.37 11.59 3.28
N ILE A 113 5.84 10.39 3.02
CA ILE A 113 5.99 9.69 1.74
C ILE A 113 5.36 10.51 0.60
N MET A 114 4.19 11.08 0.83
CA MET A 114 3.51 11.97 -0.13
C MET A 114 4.32 13.24 -0.37
N ASN A 115 4.87 13.86 0.67
CA ASN A 115 5.75 15.03 0.53
C ASN A 115 7.01 14.70 -0.27
N GLU A 116 7.61 13.53 -0.05
CA GLU A 116 8.78 13.05 -0.80
C GLU A 116 8.45 12.76 -2.28
N LEU A 117 7.24 12.25 -2.55
CA LEU A 117 6.70 12.07 -3.90
C LEU A 117 6.50 13.42 -4.59
N THR A 118 5.87 14.39 -3.94
CA THR A 118 5.64 15.73 -4.51
C THR A 118 6.93 16.55 -4.66
N GLY A 119 7.97 16.25 -3.86
CA GLY A 119 9.24 16.99 -3.82
C GLY A 119 10.22 16.67 -4.98
N LYS A 120 9.93 15.68 -5.84
CA LYS A 120 10.73 15.41 -7.05
C LYS A 120 9.82 15.21 -8.27
N GLY A 121 9.32 16.35 -8.76
CA GLY A 121 8.80 16.51 -10.12
C GLY A 121 7.39 16.00 -10.34
N ASN A 122 6.43 16.92 -10.27
CA ASN A 122 5.23 17.01 -11.11
C ASN A 122 4.54 15.68 -11.50
N TYR A 123 3.63 15.19 -10.67
CA TYR A 123 2.59 14.23 -11.12
C TYR A 123 1.16 14.77 -10.96
N ILE A 124 1.01 16.01 -10.47
CA ILE A 124 -0.29 16.67 -10.32
C ILE A 124 -0.13 18.15 -10.75
N ALA A 125 0.16 18.39 -12.03
CA ALA A 125 -0.13 19.67 -12.71
C ALA A 125 0.40 19.63 -14.15
N LYS A 126 -0.44 19.19 -15.08
CA LYS A 126 -0.99 20.03 -16.15
C LYS A 126 -2.05 19.25 -16.93
#